data_AF-A0A1G9E4E2-F1
#
_entry.id   AF-A0A1G9E4E2-F1
#
_cell.length_a   1.000
_cell.length_b   1.000
_cell.length_c   1.000
_cell.angle_alpha   90.00
_cell.angle_beta   90.00
_cell.angle_gamma   90.00
#
_symmetry.space_group_name_H-M   'P 1'
#
loop_
_entity.id
_entity.type
_entity.pdbx_description
1 polymer ?
#
loop_
_entity_poly.entity_id
_entity_poly.type
_entity_poly.pdbx_seq_one_letter_code
_entity_poly.pdbx_strand_id
1 'polypeptide(L)'
;MAAVAFAVRVPAVKPVVNHKGSRASGIIGVLSLAMTSIVMKNTATLLITCPDTKGIVAAIAQFLYEHNANILHADQHQDAENNLFLMRVEWDLSNFSVPVAGFDQAFGPIAQRFGMTWQLRLSEQKTRMALMVSQYDHCLVDLLHRHHSGELACDIPLIISNHRDTEKLAVFYGIDFHYLPVTKDSKAQVEAQQFALFDQYGIDLIVLARYMQILSPDFVARYPQKIINIHHSFLPAFIGARPYHRAFERGVKLIGATSHYVTEVLDEGPIIEQDIARISHRDQVEDLIQKGRDLERVVLSKAVRWHIEHRILLYANKTVIFD
;
A
#
# COMPACT_ATOMS: atom_id res chain seq x y z
N MET A 1 32.71 -48.83 5.75
CA MET A 1 31.41 -49.42 5.36
C MET A 1 30.45 -48.28 5.02
N ALA A 2 29.94 -48.30 3.79
CA ALA A 2 28.79 -47.57 3.23
C ALA A 2 28.61 -46.07 3.53
N ALA A 3 29.06 -45.24 2.59
CA ALA A 3 28.39 -43.98 2.24
C ALA A 3 27.30 -44.28 1.22
N VAL A 4 26.07 -43.82 1.45
CA VAL A 4 24.95 -43.93 0.49
C VAL A 4 24.71 -42.54 -0.10
N ALA A 5 25.10 -42.37 -1.37
CA ALA A 5 24.79 -41.22 -2.19
C ALA A 5 23.57 -41.53 -3.07
N PHE A 6 22.53 -40.69 -3.00
CA PHE A 6 21.40 -40.74 -3.91
C PHE A 6 21.75 -39.98 -5.20
N ALA A 7 21.78 -40.70 -6.32
CA ALA A 7 21.95 -40.13 -7.66
C ALA A 7 20.58 -39.81 -8.27
N VAL A 8 20.34 -38.53 -8.59
CA VAL A 8 19.19 -38.08 -9.39
C VAL A 8 19.59 -38.15 -10.87
N ARG A 9 18.84 -38.93 -11.67
CA ARG A 9 18.99 -39.04 -13.12
C ARG A 9 18.40 -37.81 -13.81
N VAL A 10 19.19 -37.14 -14.65
CA VAL A 10 18.72 -36.16 -15.64
C VAL A 10 18.56 -36.87 -16.99
N PRO A 11 17.42 -36.75 -17.71
CA PRO A 11 17.29 -37.36 -19.03
C PRO A 11 17.96 -36.52 -20.12
N ALA A 12 18.65 -37.20 -21.04
CA ALA A 12 19.35 -36.60 -22.17
C ALA A 12 18.39 -36.17 -23.30
N VAL A 13 18.56 -34.94 -23.79
CA VAL A 13 17.87 -34.42 -24.98
C VAL A 13 18.69 -34.79 -26.23
N LYS A 14 18.08 -35.49 -27.18
CA LYS A 14 18.68 -35.81 -28.50
C LYS A 14 18.59 -34.58 -29.43
N PRO A 15 19.58 -34.35 -30.31
CA PRO A 15 19.51 -33.27 -31.28
C PRO A 15 18.67 -33.71 -32.49
N VAL A 16 17.75 -32.85 -32.91
CA VAL A 16 17.07 -32.98 -34.21
C VAL A 16 17.79 -32.08 -35.20
N VAL A 17 18.40 -32.69 -36.22
CA VAL A 17 18.92 -31.99 -37.39
C VAL A 17 17.79 -31.88 -38.41
N ASN A 18 17.52 -30.69 -38.93
CA ASN A 18 16.74 -30.55 -40.16
C ASN A 18 17.30 -29.44 -41.03
N HIS A 19 17.56 -29.77 -42.30
CA HIS A 19 18.10 -28.86 -43.31
C HIS A 19 17.02 -28.46 -44.31
N LYS A 20 17.04 -27.15 -44.64
CA LYS A 20 16.52 -26.44 -45.83
C LYS A 20 15.03 -26.06 -45.90
N GLY A 21 14.81 -24.74 -46.03
CA GLY A 21 13.82 -24.20 -46.97
C GLY A 21 12.97 -23.01 -46.50
N SER A 22 13.40 -21.79 -46.85
CA SER A 22 12.56 -20.68 -47.37
C SER A 22 11.45 -20.00 -46.52
N ARG A 23 11.68 -18.70 -46.30
CA ARG A 23 10.75 -17.53 -46.25
C ARG A 23 9.87 -17.26 -45.01
N ALA A 24 10.25 -16.17 -44.33
CA ALA A 24 9.42 -15.06 -43.81
C ALA A 24 8.07 -15.36 -43.13
N SER A 25 8.04 -15.19 -41.80
CA SER A 25 7.10 -14.34 -41.06
C SER A 25 7.51 -14.35 -39.59
N GLY A 26 7.88 -13.18 -39.05
CA GLY A 26 8.29 -13.03 -37.66
C GLY A 26 7.08 -13.12 -36.74
N ILE A 27 6.90 -14.27 -36.09
CA ILE A 27 6.02 -14.42 -34.94
C ILE A 27 6.89 -14.13 -33.72
N ILE A 28 6.70 -12.95 -33.12
CA ILE A 28 7.22 -12.66 -31.78
C ILE A 28 6.43 -13.55 -30.82
N GLY A 29 7.01 -14.69 -30.46
CA GLY A 29 6.51 -15.54 -29.40
C GLY A 29 6.63 -14.79 -28.08
N VAL A 30 5.50 -14.29 -27.57
CA VAL A 30 5.39 -13.83 -26.18
C VAL A 30 5.63 -15.07 -25.31
N LEU A 31 6.82 -15.15 -24.70
CA LEU A 31 7.06 -16.10 -23.62
C LEU A 31 6.13 -15.73 -22.46
N SER A 32 5.03 -16.46 -22.32
CA SER A 32 4.23 -16.49 -21.11
C SER A 32 5.11 -17.06 -19.98
N LEU A 33 5.75 -16.18 -19.22
CA LEU A 33 6.35 -16.55 -17.94
C LEU A 33 5.21 -17.04 -17.03
N ALA A 34 5.32 -18.27 -16.54
CA ALA A 34 4.36 -18.83 -15.59
C ALA A 34 4.32 -17.93 -14.35
N MET A 35 3.22 -17.19 -14.19
CA MET A 35 2.93 -16.50 -12.93
C MET A 35 2.76 -17.59 -11.87
N THR A 36 3.63 -17.56 -10.87
CA THR A 36 3.46 -18.34 -9.64
C THR A 36 2.05 -18.06 -9.14
N SER A 37 1.20 -19.09 -9.03
CA SER A 37 -0.16 -18.91 -8.55
C SER A 37 -0.08 -18.49 -7.08
N ILE A 38 -0.24 -17.20 -6.82
CA ILE A 38 -0.51 -16.71 -5.48
C ILE A 38 -1.83 -17.37 -5.07
N VAL A 39 -1.78 -18.25 -4.07
CA VAL A 39 -3.01 -18.78 -3.47
C VAL A 39 -3.78 -17.59 -2.96
N MET A 40 -4.89 -17.26 -3.61
CA MET A 40 -5.74 -16.16 -3.15
C MET A 40 -6.22 -16.52 -1.76
N LYS A 41 -5.95 -15.63 -0.79
CA LYS A 41 -6.51 -15.78 0.55
C LYS A 41 -8.03 -15.78 0.41
N ASN A 42 -8.69 -16.68 1.13
CA ASN A 42 -10.15 -16.71 1.29
C ASN A 42 -10.48 -16.32 2.74
N THR A 43 -10.22 -15.06 3.09
CA THR A 43 -10.30 -14.56 4.45
C THR A 43 -11.17 -13.32 4.54
N ALA A 44 -11.71 -13.10 5.74
CA ALA A 44 -12.34 -11.84 6.12
C ALA A 44 -11.53 -11.22 7.25
N THR A 45 -11.40 -9.89 7.22
CA THR A 45 -10.79 -9.08 8.27
C THR A 45 -11.82 -8.12 8.83
N LEU A 46 -12.00 -8.13 10.15
CA LEU A 46 -12.84 -7.20 10.89
C LEU A 46 -11.94 -6.24 11.65
N LEU A 47 -12.11 -4.95 11.36
CA LEU A 47 -11.50 -3.84 12.07
C LEU A 47 -12.54 -3.22 12.99
N ILE A 48 -12.17 -3.00 14.26
CA ILE A 48 -13.08 -2.52 15.30
C ILE A 48 -12.43 -1.38 16.06
N THR A 49 -13.21 -0.35 16.33
CA THR A 49 -12.92 0.70 17.32
C THR A 49 -14.15 0.92 18.20
N CYS A 50 -13.99 0.89 19.52
CA CYS A 50 -15.10 1.12 20.46
C CYS A 50 -14.59 1.65 21.82
N PRO A 51 -15.47 2.16 22.70
CA PRO A 51 -15.11 2.42 24.08
C PRO A 51 -14.63 1.15 24.78
N ASP A 52 -13.53 1.24 25.53
CA ASP A 52 -12.99 0.08 26.22
C ASP A 52 -13.92 -0.38 27.36
N THR A 53 -14.22 -1.68 27.38
CA THR A 53 -15.06 -2.31 28.40
C THR A 53 -14.83 -3.82 28.46
N LYS A 54 -15.16 -4.42 29.60
CA LYS A 54 -14.99 -5.87 29.79
C LYS A 54 -15.90 -6.66 28.86
N GLY A 55 -15.35 -7.73 28.28
CA GLY A 55 -16.11 -8.70 27.50
C GLY A 55 -16.12 -8.50 25.99
N ILE A 56 -15.49 -7.44 25.46
CA ILE A 56 -15.40 -7.19 24.01
C ILE A 56 -14.78 -8.38 23.29
N VAL A 57 -13.56 -8.78 23.68
CA VAL A 57 -12.79 -9.88 23.06
C VAL A 57 -13.56 -11.19 23.15
N ALA A 58 -14.11 -11.50 24.33
CA ALA A 58 -14.88 -12.73 24.54
C ALA A 58 -16.11 -12.78 23.63
N ALA A 59 -16.82 -11.66 23.47
CA ALA A 59 -17.99 -11.60 22.61
C ALA A 59 -17.65 -11.79 21.13
N ILE A 60 -16.56 -11.17 20.65
CA ILE A 60 -16.11 -11.30 19.26
C ILE A 60 -15.65 -12.74 19.00
N ALA A 61 -14.83 -13.30 19.89
CA ALA A 61 -14.36 -14.68 19.77
C ALA A 61 -15.52 -15.69 19.79
N GLN A 62 -16.49 -15.49 20.70
CA GLN A 62 -17.68 -16.33 20.79
C GLN A 62 -18.52 -16.25 19.51
N PHE A 63 -18.77 -15.06 18.99
CA PHE A 63 -19.51 -14.87 17.73
C PHE A 63 -18.84 -15.59 16.55
N LEU A 64 -17.52 -15.41 16.40
CA LEU A 64 -16.76 -16.07 15.35
C LEU A 64 -16.82 -17.60 15.51
N TYR A 65 -16.66 -18.10 16.74
CA TYR A 65 -16.76 -19.53 17.05
C TYR A 65 -18.15 -20.11 16.75
N GLU A 66 -19.24 -19.47 17.19
CA GLU A 66 -20.63 -19.88 16.94
C GLU A 66 -20.96 -19.97 15.45
N HIS A 67 -20.25 -19.18 14.64
CA HIS A 67 -20.39 -19.17 13.20
C HIS A 67 -19.34 -19.99 12.45
N ASN A 68 -18.63 -20.90 13.13
CA ASN A 68 -17.61 -21.80 12.57
C ASN A 68 -16.42 -21.10 11.92
N ALA A 69 -16.08 -19.89 12.34
CA ALA A 69 -14.88 -19.21 11.90
C ALA A 69 -13.63 -19.82 12.56
N ASN A 70 -12.56 -19.95 11.78
CA ASN A 70 -11.22 -20.21 12.33
C ASN A 70 -10.38 -18.94 12.23
N ILE A 71 -10.06 -18.34 13.38
CA ILE A 71 -9.22 -17.14 13.46
C ILE A 71 -7.79 -17.49 13.02
N LEU A 72 -7.25 -16.72 12.09
CA LEU A 72 -5.89 -16.85 11.58
C LEU A 72 -4.95 -15.86 12.25
N HIS A 73 -5.40 -14.62 12.41
CA HIS A 73 -4.67 -13.54 13.08
C HIS A 73 -5.64 -12.73 13.92
N ALA A 74 -5.23 -12.35 15.12
CA ALA A 74 -6.00 -11.46 15.97
C ALA A 74 -5.06 -10.61 16.81
N ASP A 75 -5.22 -9.30 16.71
CA ASP A 75 -4.45 -8.31 17.45
C ASP A 75 -5.39 -7.28 18.06
N GLN A 76 -5.02 -6.78 19.23
CA GLN A 76 -5.79 -5.77 19.95
C GLN A 76 -4.88 -4.71 20.55
N HIS A 77 -5.42 -3.50 20.68
CA HIS A 77 -4.77 -2.38 21.32
C HIS A 77 -5.75 -1.66 22.21
N GLN A 78 -5.27 -1.19 23.37
CA GLN A 78 -6.03 -0.38 24.30
C GLN A 78 -5.32 0.97 24.44
N ASP A 79 -6.07 2.03 24.16
CA ASP A 79 -5.65 3.39 24.50
C ASP A 79 -6.37 3.83 25.77
N ALA A 80 -5.65 3.75 26.88
CA ALA A 80 -6.16 4.11 28.20
C ALA A 80 -6.45 5.62 28.34
N GLU A 81 -5.76 6.49 27.60
CA GLU A 81 -5.95 7.94 27.70
C GLU A 81 -7.28 8.35 27.08
N ASN A 82 -7.63 7.75 25.93
CA ASN A 82 -8.87 8.03 25.22
C ASN A 82 -10.01 7.04 25.54
N ASN A 83 -9.76 6.07 26.42
CA ASN A 83 -10.69 4.97 26.76
C ASN A 83 -11.19 4.22 25.51
N LEU A 84 -10.27 3.88 24.60
CA LEU A 84 -10.57 3.20 23.35
C LEU A 84 -9.99 1.79 23.32
N PHE A 85 -10.77 0.87 22.75
CA PHE A 85 -10.35 -0.47 22.37
C PHE A 85 -10.37 -0.59 20.85
N LEU A 86 -9.26 -1.07 20.29
CA LEU A 86 -9.07 -1.31 18.87
C LEU A 86 -8.72 -2.77 18.64
N MET A 87 -9.27 -3.39 17.60
CA MET A 87 -8.99 -4.79 17.28
C MET A 87 -9.00 -5.03 15.77
N ARG A 88 -8.07 -5.88 15.33
CA ARG A 88 -8.06 -6.50 14.01
C ARG A 88 -8.19 -8.00 14.21
N VAL A 89 -9.17 -8.61 13.56
CA VAL A 89 -9.30 -10.06 13.53
C VAL A 89 -9.51 -10.54 12.11
N GLU A 90 -8.67 -11.47 11.68
CA GLU A 90 -8.72 -12.12 10.38
C GLU A 90 -9.06 -13.60 10.56
N TRP A 91 -10.02 -14.12 9.79
CA TRP A 91 -10.43 -15.52 9.84
C TRP A 91 -10.64 -16.09 8.43
N ASP A 92 -10.56 -17.42 8.36
CA ASP A 92 -10.85 -18.18 7.13
C ASP A 92 -12.35 -18.26 6.86
N LEU A 93 -12.75 -18.06 5.60
CA LEU A 93 -14.16 -18.07 5.18
C LEU A 93 -14.68 -19.44 4.75
N SER A 94 -13.82 -20.45 4.61
CA SER A 94 -14.18 -21.73 3.97
C SER A 94 -15.30 -22.49 4.70
N ASN A 95 -15.39 -22.35 6.03
CA ASN A 95 -16.43 -22.96 6.86
C ASN A 95 -17.31 -21.92 7.57
N PHE A 96 -17.14 -20.63 7.27
CA PHE A 96 -17.88 -19.58 7.95
C PHE A 96 -19.35 -19.60 7.53
N SER A 97 -20.23 -19.70 8.53
CA SER A 97 -21.67 -19.95 8.30
C SER A 97 -22.49 -18.71 7.95
N VAL A 98 -21.95 -17.50 8.17
CA VAL A 98 -22.66 -16.26 7.88
C VAL A 98 -22.28 -15.78 6.47
N PRO A 99 -23.24 -15.67 5.54
CA PRO A 99 -22.96 -15.06 4.26
C PRO A 99 -22.65 -13.57 4.46
N VAL A 100 -21.77 -13.01 3.62
CA VAL A 100 -21.35 -11.59 3.70
C VAL A 100 -22.55 -10.64 3.79
N ALA A 101 -23.59 -10.86 2.96
CA ALA A 101 -24.80 -10.04 2.94
C ALA A 101 -25.62 -10.09 4.25
N GLY A 102 -25.42 -11.11 5.09
CA GLY A 102 -26.06 -11.26 6.40
C GLY A 102 -25.17 -10.85 7.57
N PHE A 103 -23.92 -10.43 7.33
CA PHE A 103 -22.97 -10.13 8.39
C PHE A 103 -23.43 -8.97 9.26
N ASP A 104 -23.94 -7.88 8.67
CA ASP A 104 -24.46 -6.72 9.39
C ASP A 104 -25.57 -7.11 10.38
N GLN A 105 -26.48 -8.00 9.98
CA GLN A 105 -27.57 -8.46 10.82
C GLN A 105 -27.06 -9.36 11.97
N ALA A 106 -26.08 -10.22 11.68
CA ALA A 106 -25.52 -11.14 12.65
C ALA A 106 -24.62 -10.44 13.68
N PHE A 107 -23.74 -9.54 13.24
CA PHE A 107 -22.78 -8.83 14.08
C PHE A 107 -23.34 -7.55 14.71
N GLY A 108 -24.35 -6.92 14.09
CA GLY A 108 -24.98 -5.68 14.53
C GLY A 108 -25.36 -5.62 16.01
N PRO A 109 -25.98 -6.66 16.60
CA PRO A 109 -26.30 -6.67 18.03
C PRO A 109 -25.07 -6.56 18.94
N ILE A 110 -23.94 -7.17 18.56
CA ILE A 110 -22.67 -7.08 19.32
C ILE A 110 -22.09 -5.68 19.16
N ALA A 111 -22.06 -5.17 17.94
CA ALA A 111 -21.59 -3.83 17.64
C ALA A 111 -22.38 -2.77 18.43
N GLN A 112 -23.71 -2.87 18.46
CA GLN A 112 -24.57 -1.97 19.20
C GLN A 112 -24.33 -2.06 20.71
N ARG A 113 -24.22 -3.26 21.27
CA ARG A 113 -23.97 -3.48 22.71
C ARG A 113 -22.71 -2.78 23.20
N PHE A 114 -21.66 -2.75 22.39
CA PHE A 114 -20.36 -2.18 22.76
C PHE A 114 -20.09 -0.81 22.13
N GLY A 115 -21.02 -0.25 21.36
CA GLY A 115 -20.81 1.02 20.66
C GLY A 115 -19.66 0.96 19.64
N MET A 116 -19.57 -0.13 18.89
CA MET A 116 -18.50 -0.35 17.91
C MET A 116 -18.74 0.43 16.63
N THR A 117 -17.69 1.11 16.18
CA THR A 117 -17.48 1.40 14.76
C THR A 117 -16.64 0.27 14.18
N TRP A 118 -17.07 -0.31 13.06
CA TRP A 118 -16.38 -1.47 12.50
C TRP A 118 -16.39 -1.47 10.98
N GLN A 119 -15.47 -2.22 10.40
CA GLN A 119 -15.37 -2.45 8.95
C GLN A 119 -15.06 -3.92 8.70
N LEU A 120 -15.85 -4.57 7.86
CA LEU A 120 -15.56 -5.90 7.32
C LEU A 120 -14.87 -5.76 5.97
N ARG A 121 -13.77 -6.46 5.78
CA ARG A 121 -13.00 -6.49 4.54
C ARG A 121 -12.78 -7.92 4.09
N LEU A 122 -12.99 -8.19 2.80
CA LEU A 122 -12.80 -9.51 2.23
C LEU A 122 -11.52 -9.53 1.41
N SER A 123 -10.72 -10.57 1.53
CA SER A 123 -9.48 -10.72 0.76
C SER A 123 -9.69 -10.81 -0.75
N GLU A 124 -10.89 -11.21 -1.19
CA GLU A 124 -11.27 -11.23 -2.61
C GLU A 124 -11.46 -9.82 -3.18
N GLN A 125 -11.78 -8.83 -2.33
CA GLN A 125 -11.97 -7.44 -2.73
C GLN A 125 -10.63 -6.70 -2.69
N LYS A 126 -9.90 -6.76 -3.80
CA LYS A 126 -8.64 -6.03 -3.95
C LYS A 126 -8.88 -4.53 -3.92
N THR A 127 -8.04 -3.83 -3.15
CA THR A 127 -7.99 -2.36 -3.17
C THR A 127 -7.59 -1.89 -4.57
N ARG A 128 -8.33 -0.95 -5.16
CA ARG A 128 -7.99 -0.31 -6.42
C ARG A 128 -7.21 0.97 -6.16
N MET A 129 -5.92 0.96 -6.47
CA MET A 129 -4.97 2.01 -6.11
C MET A 129 -4.59 2.88 -7.31
N ALA A 130 -4.73 4.20 -7.17
CA ALA A 130 -4.15 5.16 -8.10
C ALA A 130 -2.79 5.64 -7.61
N LEU A 131 -1.82 5.72 -8.52
CA LEU A 131 -0.49 6.29 -8.24
C LEU A 131 -0.41 7.70 -8.84
N MET A 132 -0.06 8.69 -8.03
CA MET A 132 0.24 10.04 -8.48
C MET A 132 1.75 10.29 -8.34
N VAL A 133 2.38 10.78 -9.41
CA VAL A 133 3.84 10.97 -9.48
C VAL A 133 4.19 12.27 -10.20
N SER A 134 5.34 12.87 -9.88
CA SER A 134 5.90 14.00 -10.64
C SER A 134 7.11 13.53 -11.46
N GLN A 135 8.28 14.15 -11.29
CA GLN A 135 9.49 13.79 -12.05
C GLN A 135 10.35 12.70 -11.38
N TYR A 136 10.28 12.59 -10.05
CA TYR A 136 11.05 11.60 -9.30
C TYR A 136 10.28 10.28 -9.28
N ASP A 137 10.90 9.24 -9.83
CA ASP A 137 10.26 7.97 -10.14
C ASP A 137 10.55 6.85 -9.12
N HIS A 138 11.52 7.03 -8.22
CA HIS A 138 12.03 5.95 -7.36
C HIS A 138 10.95 5.25 -6.54
N CYS A 139 10.01 5.99 -5.95
CA CYS A 139 8.85 5.42 -5.24
C CYS A 139 7.88 4.69 -6.18
N LEU A 140 7.63 5.26 -7.38
CA LEU A 140 6.78 4.63 -8.38
C LEU A 140 7.37 3.29 -8.84
N VAL A 141 8.66 3.26 -9.16
CA VAL A 141 9.36 2.04 -9.60
C VAL A 141 9.27 0.95 -8.54
N ASP A 142 9.49 1.28 -7.27
CA ASP A 142 9.43 0.30 -6.17
C ASP A 142 8.03 -0.30 -6.02
N LEU A 143 6.98 0.54 -6.02
CA LEU A 143 5.58 0.09 -5.92
C LEU A 143 5.17 -0.77 -7.10
N LEU A 144 5.50 -0.35 -8.33
CA LEU A 144 5.18 -1.11 -9.55
C LEU A 144 5.91 -2.45 -9.59
N HIS A 145 7.17 -2.49 -9.18
CA HIS A 145 7.93 -3.74 -9.10
C HIS A 145 7.31 -4.71 -8.10
N ARG A 146 6.97 -4.24 -6.88
CA ARG A 146 6.36 -5.07 -5.84
C ARG A 146 4.96 -5.55 -6.21
N HIS A 147 4.18 -4.70 -6.89
CA HIS A 147 2.89 -5.12 -7.45
C HIS A 147 3.09 -6.23 -8.49
N HIS A 148 4.01 -6.04 -9.44
CA HIS A 148 4.30 -7.04 -10.47
C HIS A 148 4.85 -8.36 -9.90
N SER A 149 5.64 -8.31 -8.82
CA SER A 149 6.14 -9.50 -8.12
C SER A 149 5.09 -10.20 -7.25
N GLY A 150 3.92 -9.58 -7.05
CA GLY A 150 2.86 -10.11 -6.19
C GLY A 150 3.00 -9.79 -4.71
N GLU A 151 3.96 -8.95 -4.33
CA GLU A 151 4.13 -8.48 -2.94
C GLU A 151 3.04 -7.50 -2.51
N LEU A 152 2.40 -6.79 -3.46
CA LEU A 152 1.26 -5.91 -3.18
C LEU A 152 -0.02 -6.49 -3.80
N ALA A 153 -0.87 -7.08 -2.95
CA ALA A 153 -2.15 -7.68 -3.33
C ALA A 153 -3.24 -6.62 -3.56
N CYS A 154 -3.08 -5.82 -4.61
CA CYS A 154 -4.00 -4.75 -5.01
C CYS A 154 -4.10 -4.70 -6.54
N ASP A 155 -5.01 -3.87 -7.05
CA ASP A 155 -5.05 -3.52 -8.48
C ASP A 155 -4.51 -2.09 -8.65
N ILE A 156 -3.66 -1.87 -9.65
CA ILE A 156 -3.14 -0.52 -9.98
C ILE A 156 -3.59 -0.15 -11.40
N PRO A 157 -4.82 0.33 -11.59
CA PRO A 157 -5.34 0.58 -12.92
C PRO A 157 -4.92 1.94 -13.49
N LEU A 158 -4.40 2.86 -12.67
CA LEU A 158 -4.23 4.27 -13.05
C LEU A 158 -2.94 4.87 -12.47
N ILE A 159 -2.16 5.51 -13.34
CA ILE A 159 -1.07 6.43 -12.97
C ILE A 159 -1.41 7.82 -13.50
N ILE A 160 -1.37 8.83 -12.63
CA ILE A 160 -1.51 10.24 -13.00
C ILE A 160 -0.17 10.94 -12.77
N SER A 161 0.27 11.74 -13.73
CA SER A 161 1.46 12.58 -13.58
C SER A 161 1.26 13.97 -14.15
N ASN A 162 1.86 14.96 -13.49
CA ASN A 162 1.98 16.32 -14.03
C ASN A 162 3.19 16.49 -14.96
N HIS A 163 3.91 15.39 -15.26
CA HIS A 163 5.03 15.31 -16.20
C HIS A 163 4.96 14.03 -17.05
N ARG A 164 5.78 13.92 -18.10
CA ARG A 164 5.85 12.73 -18.96
C ARG A 164 6.98 11.76 -18.62
N ASP A 165 7.86 12.12 -17.69
CA ASP A 165 9.09 11.38 -17.36
C ASP A 165 8.85 9.88 -17.09
N THR A 166 7.74 9.55 -16.43
CA THR A 166 7.39 8.18 -16.00
C THR A 166 6.44 7.44 -16.96
N GLU A 167 6.04 8.04 -18.09
CA GLU A 167 5.07 7.45 -19.04
C GLU A 167 5.55 6.09 -19.58
N LYS A 168 6.84 5.95 -19.86
CA LYS A 168 7.44 4.70 -20.34
C LYS A 168 7.35 3.56 -19.32
N LEU A 169 7.38 3.87 -18.03
CA LEU A 169 7.23 2.87 -16.96
C LEU A 169 5.80 2.34 -16.91
N ALA A 170 4.81 3.24 -17.03
CA ALA A 170 3.41 2.85 -17.07
C ALA A 170 3.12 1.92 -18.27
N VAL A 171 3.65 2.25 -19.45
CA VAL A 171 3.56 1.39 -20.64
C VAL A 171 4.22 0.02 -20.39
N PHE A 172 5.39 -0.01 -19.77
CA PHE A 172 6.09 -1.27 -19.48
C PHE A 172 5.28 -2.21 -18.56
N TYR A 173 4.60 -1.65 -17.55
CA TYR A 173 3.75 -2.42 -16.63
C TYR A 173 2.31 -2.60 -17.12
N GLY A 174 1.93 -2.02 -18.27
CA GLY A 174 0.58 -2.13 -18.84
C GLY A 174 -0.49 -1.39 -18.03
N ILE A 175 -0.15 -0.24 -17.45
CA ILE A 175 -1.06 0.58 -16.62
C ILE A 175 -1.40 1.87 -17.36
N ASP A 176 -2.67 2.31 -17.28
CA ASP A 176 -3.12 3.53 -17.93
C ASP A 176 -2.44 4.76 -17.32
N PHE A 177 -1.88 5.61 -18.20
CA PHE A 177 -1.13 6.79 -17.81
C PHE A 177 -1.83 8.06 -18.28
N HIS A 178 -2.12 8.96 -17.34
CA HIS A 178 -2.72 10.26 -17.63
C HIS A 178 -1.74 11.40 -17.32
N TYR A 179 -1.29 12.06 -18.38
CA TYR A 179 -0.51 13.28 -18.27
C TYR A 179 -1.43 14.50 -18.09
N LEU A 180 -1.45 15.05 -16.87
CA LEU A 180 -2.26 16.19 -16.49
C LEU A 180 -1.36 17.34 -15.99
N PRO A 181 -0.84 18.21 -16.87
CA PRO A 181 0.02 19.32 -16.47
C PRO A 181 -0.74 20.34 -15.62
N VAL A 182 -0.11 20.77 -14.54
CA VAL A 182 -0.69 21.74 -13.60
C VAL A 182 0.05 23.07 -13.71
N THR A 183 -0.70 24.15 -13.90
CA THR A 183 -0.26 25.53 -13.72
C THR A 183 -1.01 26.14 -12.54
N LYS A 184 -0.62 27.34 -12.10
CA LYS A 184 -1.30 28.03 -10.99
C LYS A 184 -2.81 28.24 -11.27
N ASP A 185 -3.16 28.55 -12.53
CA ASP A 185 -4.53 28.87 -12.92
C ASP A 185 -5.34 27.63 -13.32
N SER A 186 -4.69 26.50 -13.63
CA SER A 186 -5.37 25.28 -14.08
C SER A 186 -5.67 24.27 -12.97
N LYS A 187 -5.22 24.51 -11.74
CA LYS A 187 -5.28 23.52 -10.64
C LYS A 187 -6.68 22.95 -10.41
N ALA A 188 -7.69 23.81 -10.26
CA ALA A 188 -9.07 23.36 -10.02
C ALA A 188 -9.61 22.51 -11.19
N GLN A 189 -9.29 22.87 -12.42
CA GLN A 189 -9.69 22.12 -13.62
C GLN A 189 -8.97 20.76 -13.70
N VAL A 190 -7.69 20.70 -13.30
CA VAL A 190 -6.92 19.45 -13.29
C VAL A 190 -7.42 18.52 -12.19
N GLU A 191 -7.67 19.02 -10.97
CA GLU A 191 -8.24 18.21 -9.90
C GLU A 191 -9.63 17.67 -10.27
N ALA A 192 -10.47 18.45 -10.96
CA ALA A 192 -11.74 17.96 -11.49
C ALA A 192 -11.57 16.77 -12.48
N GLN A 193 -10.53 16.81 -13.32
CA GLN A 193 -10.20 15.68 -14.21
C GLN A 193 -9.69 14.47 -13.42
N GLN A 194 -8.86 14.70 -12.40
CA GLN A 194 -8.38 13.63 -11.51
C GLN A 194 -9.55 12.93 -10.82
N PHE A 195 -10.52 13.69 -10.30
CA PHE A 195 -11.72 13.13 -9.70
C PHE A 195 -12.53 12.28 -10.67
N ALA A 196 -12.75 12.78 -11.89
CA ALA A 196 -13.47 12.03 -12.92
C ALA A 196 -12.78 10.70 -13.25
N LEU A 197 -11.44 10.69 -13.29
CA LEU A 197 -10.67 9.46 -13.46
C LEU A 197 -10.80 8.54 -12.24
N PHE A 198 -10.71 9.05 -11.02
CA PHE A 198 -10.88 8.23 -9.82
C PHE A 198 -12.26 7.58 -9.76
N ASP A 199 -13.31 8.33 -10.12
CA ASP A 199 -14.68 7.82 -10.22
C ASP A 199 -14.80 6.76 -11.34
N GLN A 200 -14.23 7.02 -12.53
CA GLN A 200 -14.24 6.09 -13.67
C GLN A 200 -13.52 4.76 -13.36
N TYR A 201 -12.37 4.82 -12.69
CA TYR A 201 -11.56 3.65 -12.37
C TYR A 201 -11.97 2.97 -11.06
N GLY A 202 -12.90 3.57 -10.29
CA GLY A 202 -13.35 3.07 -9.00
C GLY A 202 -12.22 2.99 -7.98
N ILE A 203 -11.50 4.10 -7.77
CA ILE A 203 -10.30 4.14 -6.93
C ILE A 203 -10.66 4.18 -5.44
N ASP A 204 -10.04 3.29 -4.67
CA ASP A 204 -10.18 3.18 -3.21
C ASP A 204 -9.07 3.91 -2.45
N LEU A 205 -7.86 3.91 -3.02
CA LEU A 205 -6.64 4.45 -2.40
C LEU A 205 -5.86 5.29 -3.43
N ILE A 206 -5.45 6.48 -3.02
CA ILE A 206 -4.56 7.36 -3.78
C ILE A 206 -3.20 7.38 -3.09
N VAL A 207 -2.14 7.13 -3.83
CA VAL A 207 -0.76 7.18 -3.30
C VAL A 207 0.03 8.25 -4.03
N LEU A 208 0.52 9.22 -3.27
CA LEU A 208 1.41 10.27 -3.75
C LEU A 208 2.85 9.74 -3.74
N ALA A 209 3.23 9.04 -4.81
CA ALA A 209 4.59 8.55 -5.04
C ALA A 209 5.52 9.70 -5.43
N ARG A 210 5.82 10.59 -4.47
CA ARG A 210 6.56 11.85 -4.68
C ARG A 210 5.87 12.79 -5.69
N TYR A 211 4.54 12.88 -5.60
CA TYR A 211 3.78 13.93 -6.29
C TYR A 211 4.03 15.29 -5.63
N MET A 212 4.47 16.28 -6.40
CA MET A 212 4.99 17.55 -5.85
C MET A 212 3.95 18.68 -5.81
N GLN A 213 2.75 18.47 -6.34
CA GLN A 213 1.69 19.47 -6.23
C GLN A 213 0.98 19.32 -4.88
N ILE A 214 0.82 20.45 -4.19
CA ILE A 214 -0.01 20.52 -2.99
C ILE A 214 -1.45 20.25 -3.42
N LEU A 215 -2.15 19.33 -2.77
CA LEU A 215 -3.58 19.07 -3.03
C LEU A 215 -4.46 20.20 -2.48
N SER A 216 -5.59 20.49 -3.11
CA SER A 216 -6.56 21.44 -2.53
C SER A 216 -7.28 20.85 -1.30
N PRO A 217 -7.86 21.71 -0.43
CA PRO A 217 -8.72 21.23 0.66
C PRO A 217 -9.90 20.38 0.17
N ASP A 218 -10.49 20.73 -0.98
CA ASP A 218 -11.59 19.95 -1.59
C ASP A 218 -11.16 18.53 -1.96
N PHE A 219 -9.95 18.38 -2.53
CA PHE A 219 -9.38 17.07 -2.82
C PHE A 219 -9.26 16.22 -1.55
N VAL A 220 -8.71 16.78 -0.48
CA VAL A 220 -8.51 16.05 0.78
C VAL A 220 -9.86 15.69 1.41
N ALA A 221 -10.82 16.60 1.41
CA ALA A 221 -12.15 16.39 1.98
C ALA A 221 -12.94 15.30 1.24
N ARG A 222 -12.71 15.12 -0.06
CA ARG A 222 -13.39 14.11 -0.89
C ARG A 222 -12.84 12.69 -0.69
N TYR A 223 -11.59 12.57 -0.25
CA TYR A 223 -10.91 11.28 -0.02
C TYR A 223 -10.34 11.19 1.40
N PRO A 224 -11.17 11.33 2.45
CA PRO A 224 -10.70 11.31 3.82
C PRO A 224 -10.06 9.95 4.13
N GLN A 225 -8.84 9.97 4.66
CA GLN A 225 -8.09 8.75 5.05
C GLN A 225 -7.83 7.78 3.88
N LYS A 226 -7.90 8.27 2.64
CA LYS A 226 -7.68 7.47 1.41
C LYS A 226 -6.52 7.99 0.56
N ILE A 227 -5.71 8.90 1.10
CA ILE A 227 -4.55 9.45 0.42
C ILE A 227 -3.32 9.20 1.30
N ILE A 228 -2.36 8.43 0.79
CA ILE A 228 -1.06 8.20 1.46
C ILE A 228 0.01 9.03 0.75
N ASN A 229 0.81 9.74 1.53
CA ASN A 229 1.93 10.53 1.05
C ASN A 229 3.25 10.04 1.64
N ILE A 230 4.35 10.27 0.91
CA ILE A 230 5.71 10.10 1.41
C ILE A 230 6.41 11.46 1.53
N HIS A 231 6.74 11.84 2.75
CA HIS A 231 7.56 12.99 3.05
C HIS A 231 9.02 12.56 3.26
N HIS A 232 9.95 13.27 2.64
CA HIS A 232 11.38 12.95 2.59
C HIS A 232 12.18 13.37 3.83
N SER A 233 11.47 13.67 4.92
CA SER A 233 12.04 14.07 6.19
C SER A 233 11.46 13.22 7.32
N PHE A 234 12.19 13.17 8.43
CA PHE A 234 11.69 12.62 9.68
C PHE A 234 10.82 13.68 10.35
N LEU A 235 9.51 13.67 10.09
CA LEU A 235 8.60 14.65 10.68
C LEU A 235 8.64 14.54 12.22
N PRO A 236 8.60 15.67 12.95
CA PRO A 236 8.35 17.05 12.48
C PRO A 236 9.60 17.84 12.02
N ALA A 237 10.77 17.21 11.90
CA ALA A 237 12.00 17.91 11.52
C ALA A 237 12.08 18.21 10.01
N PHE A 238 12.62 19.39 9.67
CA PHE A 238 12.95 19.82 8.29
C PHE A 238 11.77 19.95 7.30
N ILE A 239 10.63 20.49 7.74
CA ILE A 239 9.48 20.84 6.88
C ILE A 239 9.88 21.93 5.86
N GLY A 240 9.44 21.79 4.60
CA GLY A 240 9.64 22.77 3.53
C GLY A 240 10.71 22.40 2.49
N ALA A 241 11.07 23.35 1.63
CA ALA A 241 11.91 23.08 0.46
C ALA A 241 13.35 22.65 0.80
N ARG A 242 13.96 21.86 -0.11
CA ARG A 242 15.37 21.41 -0.06
C ARG A 242 15.81 20.82 1.30
N PRO A 243 15.10 19.81 1.82
CA PRO A 243 15.40 19.09 3.07
C PRO A 243 16.87 18.67 3.22
N TYR A 244 17.43 18.00 2.22
CA TYR A 244 18.75 17.38 2.25
C TYR A 244 19.88 18.42 2.27
N HIS A 245 19.67 19.59 1.65
CA HIS A 245 20.64 20.69 1.71
C HIS A 245 20.70 21.27 3.12
N ARG A 246 19.53 21.50 3.75
CA ARG A 246 19.47 21.96 5.14
C ARG A 246 20.04 20.92 6.11
N ALA A 247 19.78 19.63 5.87
CA ALA A 247 20.36 18.54 6.66
C ALA A 247 21.91 18.52 6.57
N PHE A 248 22.45 18.72 5.36
CA PHE A 248 23.88 18.83 5.09
C PHE A 248 24.50 20.05 5.80
N GLU A 249 23.94 21.25 5.59
CA GLU A 249 24.38 22.50 6.23
C GLU A 249 24.35 22.40 7.76
N ARG A 250 23.32 21.75 8.32
CA ARG A 250 23.17 21.54 9.77
C ARG A 250 24.11 20.48 10.32
N GLY A 251 24.71 19.66 9.46
CA GLY A 251 25.64 18.60 9.82
C GLY A 251 24.99 17.43 10.58
N VAL A 252 23.73 17.11 10.26
CA VAL A 252 23.00 16.01 10.93
C VAL A 252 23.71 14.66 10.75
N LYS A 253 23.36 13.68 11.59
CA LYS A 253 23.92 12.31 11.55
C LYS A 253 22.89 11.26 11.14
N LEU A 254 21.65 11.69 10.99
CA LEU A 254 20.51 10.90 10.58
C LEU A 254 19.67 11.75 9.61
N ILE A 255 19.17 11.12 8.56
CA ILE A 255 18.06 11.60 7.75
C ILE A 255 16.91 10.61 7.90
N GLY A 256 15.68 11.02 7.60
CA GLY A 256 14.53 10.14 7.71
C GLY A 256 13.50 10.38 6.63
N ALA A 257 12.52 9.48 6.55
CA ALA A 257 11.34 9.62 5.71
C ALA A 257 10.10 9.22 6.52
N THR A 258 8.96 9.81 6.18
CA THR A 258 7.69 9.62 6.89
C THR A 258 6.57 9.38 5.88
N SER A 259 5.93 8.22 5.97
CA SER A 259 4.66 7.98 5.27
C SER A 259 3.49 8.29 6.20
N HIS A 260 2.50 9.01 5.69
CA HIS A 260 1.35 9.46 6.47
C HIS A 260 0.12 9.59 5.60
N TYR A 261 -1.06 9.61 6.23
CA TYR A 261 -2.28 10.01 5.53
C TYR A 261 -2.28 11.51 5.30
N VAL A 262 -2.78 11.97 4.15
CA VAL A 262 -2.94 13.41 3.89
C VAL A 262 -4.15 13.94 4.65
N THR A 263 -3.97 15.10 5.28
CA THR A 263 -5.05 15.91 5.88
C THR A 263 -4.97 17.33 5.36
N GLU A 264 -5.93 18.19 5.73
CA GLU A 264 -5.94 19.60 5.31
C GLU A 264 -4.68 20.35 5.80
N VAL A 265 -4.11 19.92 6.92
CA VAL A 265 -2.87 20.47 7.44
C VAL A 265 -1.69 19.75 6.78
N LEU A 266 -0.93 20.52 6.00
CA LEU A 266 0.20 20.02 5.22
C LEU A 266 1.22 19.30 6.11
N ASP A 267 1.59 18.07 5.73
CA ASP A 267 2.58 17.22 6.42
C ASP A 267 2.26 16.91 7.91
N GLU A 268 1.01 17.07 8.37
CA GLU A 268 0.61 16.82 9.78
C GLU A 268 -0.45 15.72 9.96
N GLY A 269 -0.74 14.98 8.89
CA GLY A 269 -1.69 13.88 9.00
C GLY A 269 -1.16 12.67 9.78
N PRO A 270 -2.03 11.71 10.10
CA PRO A 270 -1.68 10.53 10.89
C PRO A 270 -0.51 9.76 10.26
N ILE A 271 0.60 9.66 11.00
CA ILE A 271 1.80 8.93 10.59
C ILE A 271 1.47 7.44 10.50
N ILE A 272 1.92 6.79 9.43
CA ILE A 272 1.78 5.35 9.20
C ILE A 272 3.11 4.64 9.47
N GLU A 273 4.21 5.15 8.91
CA GLU A 273 5.53 4.54 9.03
C GLU A 273 6.61 5.62 8.98
N GLN A 274 7.69 5.42 9.73
CA GLN A 274 8.89 6.25 9.69
C GLN A 274 10.13 5.38 9.74
N ASP A 275 11.17 5.80 9.03
CA ASP A 275 12.47 5.16 9.13
C ASP A 275 13.59 6.19 8.99
N ILE A 276 14.81 5.80 9.36
CA ILE A 276 15.99 6.65 9.37
C ILE A 276 17.19 5.98 8.70
N ALA A 277 18.03 6.79 8.08
CA ALA A 277 19.32 6.37 7.54
C ALA A 277 20.44 7.18 8.18
N ARG A 278 21.55 6.51 8.50
CA ARG A 278 22.75 7.17 9.03
C ARG A 278 23.49 7.90 7.92
N ILE A 279 23.90 9.12 8.23
CA ILE A 279 24.82 9.90 7.42
C ILE A 279 26.05 10.31 8.24
N SER A 280 27.12 10.67 7.55
CA SER A 280 28.42 11.01 8.11
C SER A 280 28.97 12.28 7.47
N HIS A 281 30.04 12.82 8.04
CA HIS A 281 30.76 13.98 7.47
C HIS A 281 31.42 13.69 6.11
N ARG A 282 31.42 12.43 5.64
CA ARG A 282 31.96 12.02 4.34
C ARG A 282 30.93 12.13 3.22
N ASP A 283 29.65 12.08 3.57
CA ASP A 283 28.56 12.13 2.60
C ASP A 283 28.39 13.56 2.07
N GLN A 284 28.24 13.70 0.76
CA GLN A 284 27.85 14.94 0.08
C GLN A 284 26.33 15.04 -0.07
N VAL A 285 25.83 16.19 -0.54
CA VAL A 285 24.38 16.42 -0.72
C VAL A 285 23.75 15.36 -1.64
N GLU A 286 24.46 14.94 -2.68
CA GLU A 286 24.04 13.89 -3.62
C GLU A 286 23.89 12.53 -2.91
N ASP A 287 24.81 12.19 -2.01
CA ASP A 287 24.74 10.95 -1.21
C ASP A 287 23.53 10.97 -0.27
N LEU A 288 23.23 12.13 0.33
CA LEU A 288 22.04 12.32 1.17
C LEU A 288 20.76 12.12 0.35
N ILE A 289 20.70 12.67 -0.86
CA ILE A 289 19.56 12.50 -1.77
C ILE A 289 19.40 11.02 -2.14
N GLN A 290 20.48 10.31 -2.46
CA GLN A 290 20.42 8.89 -2.81
C GLN A 290 19.91 8.04 -1.65
N LYS A 291 20.52 8.18 -0.46
CA LYS A 291 20.07 7.47 0.76
C LYS A 291 18.62 7.81 1.12
N GLY A 292 18.26 9.06 0.92
CA GLY A 292 16.90 9.55 1.08
C GLY A 292 15.89 8.84 0.18
N ARG A 293 16.19 8.71 -1.12
CA ARG A 293 15.33 7.99 -2.08
C ARG A 293 15.12 6.53 -1.70
N ASP A 294 16.17 5.84 -1.24
CA ASP A 294 16.07 4.45 -0.79
C ASP A 294 15.15 4.32 0.43
N LEU A 295 15.26 5.26 1.37
CA LEU A 295 14.41 5.29 2.55
C LEU A 295 12.95 5.55 2.22
N GLU A 296 12.69 6.55 1.37
CA GLU A 296 11.34 6.91 0.92
C GLU A 296 10.63 5.74 0.23
N ARG A 297 11.35 4.95 -0.58
CA ARG A 297 10.81 3.73 -1.21
C ARG A 297 10.30 2.74 -0.18
N VAL A 298 11.16 2.39 0.79
CA VAL A 298 10.85 1.36 1.79
C VAL A 298 9.70 1.82 2.67
N VAL A 299 9.75 3.07 3.16
CA VAL A 299 8.74 3.63 4.05
C VAL A 299 7.38 3.73 3.36
N LEU A 300 7.33 4.19 2.11
CA LEU A 300 6.07 4.25 1.37
C LEU A 300 5.51 2.85 1.07
N SER A 301 6.35 1.94 0.59
CA SER A 301 5.91 0.58 0.23
C SER A 301 5.36 -0.20 1.44
N LYS A 302 5.95 -0.03 2.62
CA LYS A 302 5.40 -0.61 3.87
C LYS A 302 4.04 -0.01 4.22
N ALA A 303 3.91 1.32 4.19
CA ALA A 303 2.66 2.00 4.50
C ALA A 303 1.53 1.58 3.56
N VAL A 304 1.82 1.49 2.26
CA VAL A 304 0.86 0.98 1.25
C VAL A 304 0.49 -0.47 1.56
N ARG A 305 1.47 -1.34 1.84
CA ARG A 305 1.20 -2.75 2.17
C ARG A 305 0.29 -2.88 3.39
N TRP A 306 0.60 -2.19 4.48
CA TRP A 306 -0.23 -2.22 5.67
C TRP A 306 -1.64 -1.69 5.44
N HIS A 307 -1.81 -0.68 4.58
CA HIS A 307 -3.13 -0.18 4.19
C HIS A 307 -3.95 -1.24 3.45
N ILE A 308 -3.40 -1.82 2.37
CA ILE A 308 -4.13 -2.77 1.51
C ILE A 308 -4.36 -4.13 2.21
N GLU A 309 -3.55 -4.47 3.23
CA GLU A 309 -3.76 -5.65 4.08
C GLU A 309 -4.67 -5.39 5.28
N HIS A 310 -5.27 -4.20 5.36
CA HIS A 310 -6.18 -3.80 6.45
C HIS A 310 -5.53 -3.95 7.83
N ARG A 311 -4.30 -3.46 7.96
CA ARG A 311 -3.51 -3.48 9.21
C ARG A 311 -3.50 -2.13 9.94
N ILE A 312 -4.21 -1.14 9.42
CA ILE A 312 -4.20 0.23 9.95
C ILE A 312 -5.58 0.57 10.51
N LEU A 313 -5.62 0.99 11.77
CA LEU A 313 -6.76 1.68 12.35
C LEU A 313 -6.39 3.13 12.70
N LEU A 314 -7.16 4.08 12.21
CA LEU A 314 -6.98 5.50 12.52
C LEU A 314 -7.80 5.88 13.75
N TYR A 315 -7.19 6.64 14.66
CA TYR A 315 -7.86 7.18 15.85
C TYR A 315 -7.13 8.44 16.33
N ALA A 316 -7.83 9.46 16.80
CA ALA A 316 -7.24 10.66 17.42
C ALA A 316 -6.03 11.28 16.67
N ASN A 317 -6.07 11.33 15.33
CA ASN A 317 -4.98 11.76 14.45
C ASN A 317 -3.68 10.89 14.52
N LYS A 318 -3.80 9.64 14.99
CA LYS A 318 -2.76 8.63 15.08
C LYS A 318 -3.20 7.37 14.32
N THR A 319 -2.28 6.42 14.20
CA THR A 319 -2.56 5.08 13.66
C THR A 319 -2.17 4.02 14.68
N VAL A 320 -2.95 2.93 14.74
CA VAL A 320 -2.48 1.63 15.24
C VAL A 320 -2.12 0.82 14.01
N ILE A 321 -0.91 0.27 13.99
CA ILE A 321 -0.44 -0.66 12.96
C ILE A 321 -0.39 -2.06 13.60
N PHE A 322 -1.07 -3.02 12.99
CA PHE A 322 -0.99 -4.44 13.35
C PHE A 322 0.01 -5.13 12.42
N ASP A 323 1.30 -5.11 12.76
CA ASP A 323 2.42 -5.52 11.90
C ASP A 323 2.68 -7.04 11.85
#